data_AF-A0A6B1DF10-F1
#
_entry.id   AF-A0A6B1DF10-F1
#
_cell.length_a   1.000
_cell.length_b   1.000
_cell.length_c   1.000
_cell.angle_alpha   90.00
_cell.angle_beta   90.00
_cell.angle_gamma   90.00
#
_symmetry.space_group_name_H-M   'P 1'
#
loop_
_entity.id
_entity.type
_entity.pdbx_description
1 polymer ?
#
loop_
_entity_poly.entity_id
_entity_poly.type
_entity_poly.pdbx_seq_one_letter_code
_entity_poly.pdbx_strand_id
1 'polypeptide(L)'
;MPERISSVDVDRQLADAFFAHHPTEIARTLDTAPLAEIGALLSETDSVRAAPVVAAMEPAIAAAVLGLVDPPVAARIVEALPPRAAGVLLRRAEAPSRSAILKQLPSRAASRLGGLLQYPEGSAGALLDPSVRTAPPDLTAQVMLDRLRAAGGTVHSYLYVVDRRGVLMGVMTLRELIGAAPDALLGAVAKHRIATLPATAGRAAIVTHPAWRDLRALPVVDSEGRFLGIVRHETVHELLSGAAARGLAPAATGVALEIGELVWDEGASLLEDLFEALYDAPEPPRRVDMVAG
;
A
#
# COMPACT_ATOMS: atom_id res chain seq x y z
N MET A 1 -1.02 8.68 -44.15
CA MET A 1 -2.46 8.79 -43.83
C MET A 1 -2.61 8.50 -42.34
N PRO A 2 -3.23 9.36 -41.53
CA PRO A 2 -3.52 8.99 -40.15
C PRO A 2 -4.67 7.97 -40.14
N GLU A 3 -4.49 6.87 -39.42
CA GLU A 3 -5.54 5.88 -39.16
C GLU A 3 -6.74 6.56 -38.51
N ARG A 4 -7.94 6.37 -39.09
CA ARG A 4 -9.18 6.77 -38.45
C ARG A 4 -9.38 5.86 -37.24
N ILE A 5 -9.18 6.40 -36.04
CA ILE A 5 -9.58 5.74 -34.80
C ILE A 5 -11.09 5.48 -34.89
N SER A 6 -11.51 4.22 -34.81
CA SER A 6 -12.92 3.84 -34.87
C SER A 6 -13.62 4.21 -33.56
N SER A 7 -14.95 4.45 -33.57
CA SER A 7 -15.70 4.77 -32.34
C SER A 7 -15.57 3.68 -31.27
N VAL A 8 -15.42 2.43 -31.68
CA VAL A 8 -15.22 1.27 -30.80
C VAL A 8 -13.86 1.31 -30.08
N ASP A 9 -12.82 1.84 -30.74
CA ASP A 9 -11.50 2.00 -30.11
C ASP A 9 -11.50 3.13 -29.08
N VAL A 10 -12.28 4.19 -29.32
CA VAL A 10 -12.46 5.29 -28.36
C VAL A 10 -13.22 4.82 -27.12
N ASP A 11 -14.32 4.10 -27.29
CA ASP A 11 -15.11 3.56 -26.16
C ASP A 11 -14.29 2.58 -25.32
N ARG A 12 -13.48 1.74 -25.96
CA ARG A 12 -12.57 0.83 -25.26
C ARG A 12 -11.48 1.57 -24.51
N GLN A 13 -10.83 2.56 -25.12
CA GLN A 13 -9.82 3.39 -24.44
C GLN A 13 -10.40 4.18 -23.26
N LEU A 14 -11.63 4.70 -23.40
CA LEU A 14 -12.35 5.37 -22.32
C LEU A 14 -12.66 4.41 -21.18
N ALA A 15 -13.15 3.20 -21.47
CA ALA A 15 -13.36 2.18 -20.46
C ALA A 15 -12.03 1.80 -19.78
N ASP A 16 -10.96 1.60 -20.53
CA ASP A 16 -9.64 1.25 -20.00
C ASP A 16 -9.11 2.35 -19.06
N ALA A 17 -9.20 3.61 -19.46
CA ALA A 17 -8.84 4.75 -18.62
C ALA A 17 -9.72 4.85 -17.37
N PHE A 18 -11.03 4.61 -17.50
CA PHE A 18 -11.95 4.68 -16.38
C PHE A 18 -11.67 3.60 -15.31
N PHE A 19 -11.41 2.35 -15.73
CA PHE A 19 -10.99 1.28 -14.82
C PHE A 19 -9.67 1.60 -14.10
N ALA A 20 -8.73 2.26 -14.79
CA ALA A 20 -7.44 2.61 -14.22
C ALA A 20 -7.51 3.77 -13.21
N HIS A 21 -8.39 4.74 -13.44
CA HIS A 21 -8.43 5.98 -12.67
C HIS A 21 -9.57 6.09 -11.65
N HIS A 22 -10.62 5.28 -11.78
CA HIS A 22 -11.82 5.34 -10.92
C HIS A 22 -12.25 3.99 -10.33
N PRO A 23 -11.33 3.18 -9.75
CA PRO A 23 -11.69 1.86 -9.21
C PRO A 23 -12.68 1.93 -8.05
N THR A 24 -12.61 2.97 -7.21
CA THR A 24 -13.47 3.14 -6.04
C THR A 24 -14.91 3.46 -6.44
N GLU A 25 -15.09 4.28 -7.46
CA GLU A 25 -16.39 4.67 -7.99
C GLU A 25 -17.08 3.48 -8.65
N ILE A 26 -16.33 2.69 -9.43
CA ILE A 26 -16.83 1.44 -10.00
C ILE A 26 -17.23 0.47 -8.89
N ALA A 27 -16.36 0.28 -7.89
CA ALA A 27 -16.64 -0.60 -6.76
C ALA A 27 -17.93 -0.22 -6.03
N ARG A 28 -18.17 1.08 -5.76
CA ARG A 28 -19.40 1.55 -5.12
C ARG A 28 -20.65 1.26 -5.93
N THR A 29 -20.58 1.31 -7.26
CA THR A 29 -21.71 0.92 -8.11
C THR A 29 -21.93 -0.59 -8.05
N LEU A 30 -20.86 -1.38 -8.20
CA LEU A 30 -20.93 -2.85 -8.14
C LEU A 30 -21.41 -3.36 -6.78
N ASP A 31 -21.07 -2.70 -5.68
CA ASP A 31 -21.52 -3.06 -4.32
C ASP A 31 -23.05 -2.98 -4.14
N THR A 32 -23.75 -2.31 -5.07
CA THR A 32 -25.22 -2.24 -5.08
C THR A 32 -25.87 -3.16 -6.13
N ALA A 33 -25.07 -3.81 -6.98
CA ALA A 33 -25.54 -4.67 -8.06
C ALA A 33 -25.75 -6.12 -7.59
N PRO A 34 -26.57 -6.93 -8.30
CA PRO A 34 -26.72 -8.34 -7.99
C PRO A 34 -25.41 -9.12 -8.14
N LEU A 35 -25.06 -9.96 -7.16
CA LEU A 35 -23.79 -10.70 -7.12
C LEU A 35 -23.50 -11.51 -8.39
N ALA A 36 -24.54 -12.08 -9.01
CA ALA A 36 -24.42 -12.86 -10.24
C ALA A 36 -23.99 -12.00 -11.43
N GLU A 37 -24.47 -10.76 -11.54
CA GLU A 37 -24.07 -9.82 -12.59
C GLU A 37 -22.62 -9.38 -12.42
N ILE A 38 -22.21 -9.11 -11.17
CA ILE A 38 -20.80 -8.79 -10.87
C ILE A 38 -19.91 -9.98 -11.22
N GLY A 39 -20.32 -11.20 -10.87
CA GLY A 39 -19.57 -12.42 -11.19
C GLY A 39 -19.39 -12.63 -12.71
N ALA A 40 -20.45 -12.42 -13.49
CA ALA A 40 -20.37 -12.46 -14.95
C ALA A 40 -19.40 -11.41 -15.50
N LEU A 41 -19.51 -10.16 -15.03
CA LEU A 41 -18.61 -9.08 -15.43
C LEU A 41 -17.15 -9.37 -15.11
N LEU A 42 -16.85 -9.84 -13.89
CA LEU A 42 -15.49 -10.21 -13.49
C LEU A 42 -14.94 -11.39 -14.28
N SER A 43 -15.80 -12.27 -14.78
CA SER A 43 -15.39 -13.41 -15.61
C SER A 43 -14.93 -13.00 -17.01
N GLU A 44 -15.44 -11.89 -17.52
CA GLU A 44 -15.10 -11.32 -18.82
C GLU A 44 -14.00 -10.25 -18.74
N THR A 45 -13.73 -9.72 -17.53
CA THR A 45 -12.75 -8.67 -17.30
C THR A 45 -11.36 -9.25 -17.06
N ASP A 46 -10.34 -8.65 -17.68
CA ASP A 46 -8.95 -9.01 -17.39
C ASP A 46 -8.62 -8.84 -15.89
N SER A 47 -7.89 -9.80 -15.31
CA SER A 47 -7.60 -9.83 -13.88
C SER A 47 -6.85 -8.60 -13.38
N VAL A 48 -5.98 -8.00 -14.20
CA VAL A 48 -5.22 -6.79 -13.84
C VAL A 48 -6.14 -5.59 -13.70
N ARG A 49 -7.22 -5.54 -14.50
CA ARG A 49 -8.24 -4.48 -14.44
C ARG A 49 -9.25 -4.72 -13.34
N ALA A 50 -9.64 -5.98 -13.13
CA ALA A 50 -10.58 -6.37 -12.08
C ALA A 50 -9.98 -6.13 -10.69
N ALA A 51 -8.70 -6.40 -10.49
CA ALA A 51 -8.08 -6.38 -9.17
C ALA A 51 -8.21 -5.03 -8.43
N PRO A 52 -7.90 -3.86 -9.01
CA PRO A 52 -8.09 -2.57 -8.33
C PRO A 52 -9.55 -2.31 -7.90
N VAL A 53 -10.52 -2.69 -8.73
CA VAL A 53 -11.95 -2.56 -8.43
C VAL A 53 -12.33 -3.51 -7.29
N VAL A 54 -11.98 -4.79 -7.40
CA VAL A 54 -12.24 -5.81 -6.38
C VAL A 54 -11.57 -5.49 -5.04
N ALA A 55 -10.41 -4.83 -5.07
CA ALA A 55 -9.72 -4.36 -3.87
C ALA A 55 -10.46 -3.20 -3.17
N ALA A 56 -11.22 -2.39 -3.92
CA ALA A 56 -11.96 -1.23 -3.43
C ALA A 56 -13.41 -1.53 -3.03
N MET A 57 -13.94 -2.69 -3.43
CA MET A 57 -15.28 -3.16 -3.07
C MET A 57 -15.42 -3.46 -1.57
N GLU A 58 -16.67 -3.45 -1.09
CA GLU A 58 -17.01 -3.95 0.24
C GLU A 58 -16.49 -5.40 0.40
N PRO A 59 -15.63 -5.69 1.40
CA PRO A 59 -14.93 -6.98 1.46
C PRO A 59 -15.82 -8.22 1.51
N ALA A 60 -17.04 -8.09 2.06
CA ALA A 60 -18.01 -9.17 2.10
C ALA A 60 -18.60 -9.48 0.71
N ILE A 61 -18.91 -8.43 -0.06
CA ILE A 61 -19.44 -8.54 -1.42
C ILE A 61 -18.37 -9.11 -2.35
N ALA A 62 -17.17 -8.53 -2.34
CA ALA A 62 -16.05 -9.01 -3.14
C ALA A 62 -15.74 -10.50 -2.89
N ALA A 63 -15.71 -10.94 -1.62
CA ALA A 63 -15.48 -12.33 -1.28
C ALA A 63 -16.60 -13.26 -1.76
N ALA A 64 -17.87 -12.82 -1.67
CA ALA A 64 -19.01 -13.58 -2.17
C ALA A 64 -18.95 -13.73 -3.70
N VAL A 65 -18.68 -12.64 -4.43
CA VAL A 65 -18.55 -12.65 -5.89
C VAL A 65 -17.40 -13.56 -6.34
N LEU A 66 -16.24 -13.51 -5.68
CA LEU A 66 -15.12 -14.41 -5.98
C LEU A 66 -15.49 -15.90 -5.80
N GLY A 67 -16.48 -16.20 -4.96
CA GLY A 67 -17.03 -17.55 -4.80
C GLY A 67 -18.01 -17.98 -5.90
N LEU A 68 -18.56 -17.03 -6.68
CA LEU A 68 -19.44 -17.29 -7.82
C LEU A 68 -18.69 -17.42 -9.15
N VAL A 69 -17.47 -16.89 -9.20
CA VAL A 69 -16.59 -16.94 -10.37
C VAL A 69 -15.83 -18.26 -10.41
N ASP A 70 -15.56 -18.77 -11.61
CA ASP A 70 -14.77 -19.99 -11.80
C ASP A 70 -13.41 -19.91 -11.08
N PRO A 71 -12.98 -20.96 -10.34
CA PRO A 71 -11.78 -20.90 -9.50
C PRO A 71 -10.49 -20.44 -10.21
N PRO A 72 -10.21 -20.83 -11.48
CA PRO A 72 -9.04 -20.32 -12.18
C PRO A 72 -9.10 -18.81 -12.48
N VAL A 73 -10.29 -18.26 -12.72
CA VAL A 73 -10.48 -16.82 -12.95
C VAL A 73 -10.34 -16.07 -11.63
N ALA A 74 -11.04 -16.53 -10.57
CA ALA A 74 -10.93 -15.95 -9.24
C ALA A 74 -9.48 -15.96 -8.72
N ALA A 75 -8.71 -17.02 -8.99
CA ALA A 75 -7.30 -17.09 -8.64
C ALA A 75 -6.45 -16.06 -9.38
N ARG A 76 -6.67 -15.82 -10.68
CA ARG A 76 -5.96 -14.76 -11.41
C ARG A 76 -6.27 -13.37 -10.86
N ILE A 77 -7.52 -13.10 -10.51
CA ILE A 77 -7.92 -11.84 -9.86
C ILE A 77 -7.20 -11.72 -8.50
N VAL A 78 -7.26 -12.77 -7.67
CA VAL A 78 -6.62 -12.79 -6.35
C VAL A 78 -5.10 -12.66 -6.42
N GLU A 79 -4.46 -13.20 -7.45
CA GLU A 79 -3.03 -13.04 -7.70
C GLU A 79 -2.67 -11.58 -8.04
N ALA A 80 -3.52 -10.90 -8.82
CA ALA A 80 -3.31 -9.53 -9.22
C ALA A 80 -3.62 -8.51 -8.10
N LEU A 81 -4.30 -8.93 -7.03
CA LEU A 81 -4.57 -8.08 -5.87
C LEU A 81 -3.30 -7.77 -5.07
N PRO A 82 -3.25 -6.59 -4.41
CA PRO A 82 -2.30 -6.38 -3.32
C PRO A 82 -2.42 -7.51 -2.29
N PRO A 83 -1.32 -8.14 -1.83
CA PRO A 83 -1.40 -9.33 -0.98
C PRO A 83 -2.22 -9.16 0.30
N ARG A 84 -2.19 -7.96 0.89
CA ARG A 84 -3.04 -7.61 2.03
C ARG A 84 -4.53 -7.70 1.68
N ALA A 85 -4.95 -7.09 0.58
CA ALA A 85 -6.34 -7.12 0.12
C ALA A 85 -6.78 -8.56 -0.18
N ALA A 86 -5.95 -9.33 -0.90
CA ALA A 86 -6.17 -10.76 -1.13
C ALA A 86 -6.37 -11.53 0.19
N GLY A 87 -5.52 -11.28 1.19
CA GLY A 87 -5.65 -11.89 2.51
C GLY A 87 -6.96 -11.55 3.21
N VAL A 88 -7.45 -10.30 3.10
CA VAL A 88 -8.74 -9.86 3.65
C VAL A 88 -9.90 -10.60 2.99
N LEU A 89 -9.90 -10.69 1.65
CA LEU A 89 -10.96 -11.35 0.89
C LEU A 89 -10.97 -12.86 1.12
N LEU A 90 -9.80 -13.51 1.13
CA LEU A 90 -9.70 -14.96 1.37
C LEU A 90 -10.20 -15.35 2.77
N ARG A 91 -9.98 -14.53 3.81
CA ARG A 91 -10.55 -14.79 5.15
C ARG A 91 -12.08 -14.80 5.14
N ARG A 92 -12.68 -13.89 4.36
CA ARG A 92 -14.14 -13.73 4.23
C ARG A 92 -14.77 -14.75 3.28
N ALA A 93 -14.00 -15.27 2.32
CA ALA A 93 -14.46 -16.30 1.41
C ALA A 93 -14.81 -17.59 2.17
N GLU A 94 -15.87 -18.26 1.71
CA GLU A 94 -16.27 -19.56 2.24
C GLU A 94 -15.15 -20.59 2.08
N ALA A 95 -15.06 -21.54 3.02
CA ALA A 95 -13.96 -22.50 3.07
C ALA A 95 -13.76 -23.30 1.76
N PRO A 96 -14.82 -23.79 1.06
CA PRO A 96 -14.67 -24.46 -0.22
C PRO A 96 -14.07 -23.55 -1.30
N SER A 97 -14.62 -22.34 -1.47
CA SER A 97 -14.18 -21.38 -2.48
C SER A 97 -12.75 -20.89 -2.20
N ARG A 98 -12.43 -20.53 -0.95
CA ARG A 98 -11.06 -20.18 -0.53
C ARG A 98 -10.08 -21.30 -0.91
N SER A 99 -10.42 -22.55 -0.61
CA SER A 99 -9.55 -23.69 -0.90
C SER A 99 -9.37 -23.93 -2.40
N ALA A 100 -10.44 -23.74 -3.19
CA ALA A 100 -10.37 -23.85 -4.64
C ALA A 100 -9.47 -22.77 -5.25
N ILE A 101 -9.63 -21.52 -4.81
CA ILE A 101 -8.81 -20.38 -5.26
C ILE A 101 -7.33 -20.61 -4.92
N LEU A 102 -7.02 -20.96 -3.67
CA LEU A 102 -5.63 -21.18 -3.22
C LEU A 102 -4.92 -22.30 -4.01
N LYS A 103 -5.65 -23.33 -4.45
CA LYS A 103 -5.10 -24.43 -5.25
C LYS A 103 -4.76 -24.02 -6.69
N GLN A 104 -5.41 -22.99 -7.22
CA GLN A 104 -5.19 -22.50 -8.59
C GLN A 104 -4.10 -21.42 -8.64
N LEU A 105 -3.73 -20.83 -7.50
CA LEU A 105 -2.64 -19.85 -7.44
C LEU A 105 -1.27 -20.50 -7.69
N PRO A 106 -0.33 -19.76 -8.31
CA PRO A 106 1.06 -20.18 -8.35
C PRO A 106 1.62 -20.41 -6.95
N SER A 107 2.47 -21.42 -6.79
CA SER A 107 3.01 -21.86 -5.48
C SER A 107 3.55 -20.72 -4.62
N ARG A 108 4.26 -19.75 -5.24
CA ARG A 108 4.79 -18.58 -4.54
C ARG A 108 3.70 -17.64 -4.00
N ALA A 109 2.64 -17.42 -4.77
CA ALA A 109 1.50 -16.60 -4.35
C ALA A 109 0.69 -17.32 -3.26
N ALA A 110 0.39 -18.60 -3.46
CA ALA A 110 -0.31 -19.43 -2.48
C ALA A 110 0.41 -19.50 -1.13
N SER A 111 1.73 -19.71 -1.14
CA SER A 111 2.55 -19.72 0.08
C SER A 111 2.53 -18.37 0.80
N ARG A 112 2.66 -17.26 0.06
CA ARG A 112 2.61 -15.91 0.63
C ARG A 112 1.27 -15.61 1.28
N LEU A 113 0.17 -15.87 0.59
CA LEU A 113 -1.18 -15.62 1.11
C LEU A 113 -1.52 -16.57 2.26
N GLY A 114 -1.12 -17.85 2.17
CA GLY A 114 -1.24 -18.81 3.27
C GLY A 114 -0.54 -18.32 4.55
N GLY A 115 0.66 -17.74 4.41
CA GLY A 115 1.38 -17.13 5.53
C GLY A 115 0.66 -15.94 6.16
N LEU A 116 -0.15 -15.17 5.40
CA LEU A 116 -1.00 -14.14 5.98
C LEU A 116 -2.20 -14.75 6.73
N LEU A 117 -2.79 -15.80 6.16
CA LEU A 117 -3.99 -16.46 6.69
C LEU A 117 -3.76 -17.18 8.02
N GLN A 118 -2.51 -17.53 8.36
CA GLN A 118 -2.17 -18.17 9.64
C GLN A 118 -2.29 -17.24 10.85
N TYR A 119 -2.26 -15.91 10.64
CA TYR A 119 -2.34 -14.93 11.72
C TYR A 119 -3.79 -14.50 12.00
N PRO A 120 -4.13 -14.20 13.27
CA PRO A 120 -5.46 -13.73 13.64
C PRO A 120 -5.88 -12.47 12.86
N GLU A 121 -7.15 -12.36 12.50
CA GLU A 121 -7.66 -11.17 11.81
C GLU A 121 -7.40 -9.91 12.66
N GLY A 122 -6.88 -8.86 12.01
CA GLY A 122 -6.54 -7.60 12.66
C GLY A 122 -5.22 -7.61 13.44
N SER A 123 -4.45 -8.69 13.44
CA SER A 123 -3.07 -8.68 13.93
C SER A 123 -2.10 -8.06 12.92
N ALA A 124 -0.88 -7.73 13.34
CA ALA A 124 0.16 -7.19 12.46
C ALA A 124 0.47 -8.15 11.30
N GLY A 125 0.54 -9.46 11.59
CA GLY A 125 0.74 -10.52 10.59
C GLY A 125 -0.39 -10.64 9.57
N ALA A 126 -1.62 -10.31 9.96
CA ALA A 126 -2.76 -10.32 9.05
C ALA A 126 -2.88 -9.05 8.21
N LEU A 127 -2.30 -7.95 8.68
CA LEU A 127 -2.39 -6.61 8.09
C LEU A 127 -1.14 -6.18 7.32
N LEU A 128 -0.04 -6.90 7.47
CA LEU A 128 1.22 -6.55 6.82
C LEU A 128 1.12 -6.60 5.30
N ASP A 129 1.95 -5.81 4.66
CA ASP A 129 2.32 -5.96 3.27
C ASP A 129 3.63 -6.74 3.18
N PRO A 130 3.63 -7.96 2.61
CA PRO A 130 4.84 -8.76 2.43
C PRO A 130 5.67 -8.33 1.20
N SER A 131 5.17 -7.39 0.39
CA SER A 131 5.77 -6.99 -0.91
C SER A 131 6.91 -5.98 -0.74
N VAL A 132 7.76 -6.18 0.26
CA VAL A 132 8.83 -5.25 0.59
C VAL A 132 10.16 -5.82 0.12
N ARG A 133 10.97 -4.96 -0.51
CA ARG A 133 12.31 -5.33 -0.95
C ARG A 133 13.22 -5.48 0.27
N THR A 134 13.89 -6.62 0.35
CA THR A 134 14.94 -6.90 1.33
C THR A 134 16.28 -7.05 0.61
N ALA A 135 17.36 -6.90 1.37
CA ALA A 135 18.71 -7.09 0.87
C ALA A 135 19.54 -7.92 1.85
N PRO A 136 20.46 -8.76 1.35
CA PRO A 136 21.38 -9.48 2.23
C PRO A 136 22.49 -8.54 2.74
N PRO A 137 23.07 -8.81 3.92
CA PRO A 137 24.00 -7.89 4.58
C PRO A 137 25.35 -7.75 3.86
N ASP A 138 25.73 -8.73 3.05
CA ASP A 138 26.96 -8.78 2.26
C ASP A 138 26.82 -8.08 0.89
N LEU A 139 25.65 -7.53 0.56
CA LEU A 139 25.49 -6.71 -0.63
C LEU A 139 26.10 -5.32 -0.40
N THR A 140 26.73 -4.75 -1.42
CA THR A 140 27.20 -3.35 -1.39
C THR A 140 26.07 -2.37 -1.70
N ALA A 141 26.18 -1.13 -1.20
CA ALA A 141 25.24 -0.04 -1.50
C ALA A 141 25.04 0.18 -3.01
N GLN A 142 26.12 0.20 -3.80
CA GLN A 142 26.05 0.43 -5.25
C GLN A 142 25.24 -0.64 -5.97
N VAL A 143 25.54 -1.92 -5.74
CA VAL A 143 24.79 -3.04 -6.34
C VAL A 143 23.30 -2.97 -5.98
N MET A 144 22.96 -2.57 -4.76
CA MET A 144 21.57 -2.41 -4.37
C MET A 144 20.90 -1.26 -5.12
N LEU A 145 21.56 -0.10 -5.24
CA LEU A 145 21.06 1.03 -6.02
C LEU A 145 20.85 0.65 -7.49
N ASP A 146 21.76 -0.11 -8.08
CA ASP A 146 21.63 -0.58 -9.46
C ASP A 146 20.45 -1.54 -9.63
N ARG A 147 20.22 -2.43 -8.65
CA ARG A 147 19.01 -3.28 -8.62
C ARG A 147 17.73 -2.44 -8.51
N LEU A 148 17.72 -1.39 -7.70
CA LEU A 148 16.56 -0.49 -7.58
C LEU A 148 16.28 0.24 -8.89
N ARG A 149 17.33 0.73 -9.57
CA ARG A 149 17.22 1.38 -10.89
C ARG A 149 16.69 0.42 -11.95
N ALA A 150 17.22 -0.80 -12.02
CA ALA A 150 16.83 -1.80 -13.01
C ALA A 150 15.41 -2.35 -12.81
N ALA A 151 14.96 -2.47 -11.56
CA ALA A 151 13.63 -3.00 -11.27
C ALA A 151 12.49 -2.07 -11.70
N GLY A 152 12.74 -0.75 -11.78
CA GLY A 152 11.71 0.25 -12.07
C GLY A 152 10.58 0.27 -11.02
N GLY A 153 9.61 1.18 -11.24
CA GLY A 153 8.42 1.31 -10.42
C GLY A 153 8.65 1.99 -9.06
N THR A 154 7.66 1.88 -8.17
CA THR A 154 7.65 2.59 -6.89
C THR A 154 8.75 2.05 -5.97
N VAL A 155 9.75 2.89 -5.68
CA VAL A 155 10.80 2.57 -4.71
C VAL A 155 10.24 2.85 -3.32
N HIS A 156 10.21 1.84 -2.46
CA HIS A 156 9.82 2.04 -1.07
C HIS A 156 10.89 2.86 -0.33
N SER A 157 10.46 3.75 0.55
CA SER A 157 11.35 4.63 1.31
C SER A 157 12.32 3.89 2.23
N TYR A 158 12.05 2.62 2.55
CA TYR A 158 12.84 1.78 3.43
C TYR A 158 13.33 0.53 2.70
N LEU A 159 14.57 0.16 2.99
CA LEU A 159 15.22 -1.11 2.65
C LEU A 159 15.51 -1.85 3.95
N TYR A 160 15.07 -3.11 4.03
CA TYR A 160 15.34 -3.96 5.18
C TYR A 160 16.46 -4.95 4.85
N VAL A 161 17.45 -5.01 5.73
CA VAL A 161 18.58 -5.94 5.61
C VAL A 161 18.25 -7.19 6.41
N VAL A 162 18.30 -8.35 5.76
CA VAL A 162 17.95 -9.65 6.35
C VAL A 162 19.07 -10.65 6.13
N ASP A 163 19.35 -11.49 7.12
CA ASP A 163 20.37 -12.54 6.98
C ASP A 163 19.87 -13.73 6.13
N ARG A 164 20.72 -14.76 5.97
CA ARG A 164 20.38 -15.98 5.21
C ARG A 164 19.24 -16.79 5.82
N ARG A 165 18.93 -16.58 7.10
CA ARG A 165 17.82 -17.22 7.83
C ARG A 165 16.55 -16.37 7.78
N GLY A 166 16.60 -15.20 7.14
CA GLY A 166 15.49 -14.24 7.06
C GLY A 166 15.35 -13.37 8.31
N VAL A 167 16.28 -13.42 9.26
CA VAL A 167 16.26 -12.61 10.48
C VAL A 167 16.52 -11.16 10.11
N LEU A 168 15.68 -10.27 10.65
CA LEU A 168 15.83 -8.83 10.42
C LEU A 168 17.09 -8.30 11.12
N MET A 169 18.02 -7.77 10.34
CA MET A 169 19.31 -7.27 10.84
C MET A 169 19.40 -5.76 10.84
N GLY A 170 18.82 -5.09 9.86
CA GLY A 170 18.99 -3.66 9.66
C GLY A 170 17.83 -3.01 8.92
N VAL A 171 17.69 -1.70 9.07
CA VAL A 171 16.86 -0.87 8.20
C VAL A 171 17.65 0.33 7.69
N MET A 172 17.39 0.72 6.45
CA MET A 172 17.97 1.88 5.80
C MET A 172 16.88 2.63 5.05
N THR A 173 16.93 3.95 5.07
CA THR A 173 16.15 4.76 4.14
C THR A 173 16.82 4.80 2.77
N LEU A 174 16.04 5.09 1.72
CA LEU A 174 16.61 5.32 0.39
C LEU A 174 17.64 6.47 0.40
N ARG A 175 17.40 7.51 1.21
CA ARG A 175 18.35 8.64 1.37
C ARG A 175 19.68 8.17 1.94
N GLU A 176 19.65 7.36 2.99
CA GLU A 176 20.87 6.79 3.59
C GLU A 176 21.60 5.85 2.62
N LEU A 177 20.86 5.05 1.84
CA LEU A 177 21.45 4.19 0.82
C LEU A 177 22.17 4.99 -0.28
N ILE A 178 21.57 6.09 -0.74
CA ILE A 178 22.18 6.98 -1.75
C ILE A 178 23.42 7.68 -1.20
N GLY A 179 23.41 8.05 0.08
CA GLY A 179 24.54 8.73 0.74
C GLY A 179 25.67 7.80 1.21
N ALA A 180 25.47 6.47 1.19
CA ALA A 180 26.48 5.51 1.61
C ALA A 180 27.62 5.39 0.58
N ALA A 181 28.82 5.03 1.04
CA ALA A 181 29.93 4.73 0.14
C ALA A 181 29.55 3.56 -0.79
N PRO A 182 29.88 3.62 -2.10
CA PRO A 182 29.44 2.63 -3.09
C PRO A 182 29.77 1.17 -2.73
N ASP A 183 30.94 0.96 -2.13
CA ASP A 183 31.50 -0.33 -1.72
C ASP A 183 31.12 -0.74 -0.28
N ALA A 184 30.44 0.13 0.48
CA ALA A 184 30.01 -0.19 1.82
C ALA A 184 29.00 -1.35 1.83
N LEU A 185 29.24 -2.33 2.69
CA LEU A 185 28.32 -3.44 2.92
C LEU A 185 27.08 -2.97 3.65
N LEU A 186 25.90 -3.32 3.15
CA LEU A 186 24.62 -2.92 3.74
C LEU A 186 24.50 -3.34 5.21
N GLY A 187 25.01 -4.52 5.57
CA GLY A 187 25.02 -5.00 6.94
C GLY A 187 25.87 -4.16 7.90
N ALA A 188 26.82 -3.37 7.40
CA ALA A 188 27.66 -2.50 8.21
C ALA A 188 27.10 -1.07 8.35
N VAL A 189 26.36 -0.59 7.34
CA VAL A 189 25.81 0.78 7.31
C VAL A 189 24.34 0.86 7.72
N ALA A 190 23.64 -0.27 7.81
CA ALA A 190 22.25 -0.29 8.24
C ALA A 190 22.07 -0.06 9.74
N LYS A 191 20.95 0.54 10.12
CA LYS A 191 20.59 0.76 11.53
C LYS A 191 20.06 -0.54 12.14
N HIS A 192 20.72 -1.04 13.19
CA HIS A 192 20.41 -2.33 13.82
C HIS A 192 19.39 -2.27 14.97
N ARG A 193 19.20 -1.10 15.60
CA ARG A 193 18.17 -0.91 16.64
C ARG A 193 16.84 -0.57 15.99
N ILE A 194 16.12 -1.61 15.58
CA ILE A 194 14.91 -1.47 14.78
C ILE A 194 13.70 -1.68 15.67
N ALA A 195 12.78 -0.71 15.67
CA ALA A 195 11.45 -0.91 16.22
C ALA A 195 10.68 -1.91 15.34
N THR A 196 10.17 -2.99 15.93
CA THR A 196 9.45 -4.06 15.22
C THR A 196 8.11 -4.35 15.88
N LEU A 197 7.14 -4.80 15.09
CA LEU A 197 5.90 -5.39 15.59
C LEU A 197 6.00 -6.93 15.54
N PRO A 198 5.65 -7.64 16.62
CA PRO A 198 5.39 -9.08 16.54
C PRO A 198 4.21 -9.36 15.59
N ALA A 199 4.27 -10.41 14.78
CA ALA A 199 3.18 -10.78 13.86
C ALA A 199 1.84 -11.06 14.56
N THR A 200 1.89 -11.44 15.83
CA THR A 200 0.72 -11.66 16.68
C THR A 200 0.22 -10.38 17.37
N ALA A 201 0.91 -9.25 17.23
CA ALA A 201 0.51 -7.98 17.85
C ALA A 201 -0.90 -7.59 17.38
N GLY A 202 -1.78 -7.37 18.34
CA GLY A 202 -3.15 -6.94 18.08
C GLY A 202 -3.24 -5.44 17.77
N ARG A 203 -4.43 -5.01 17.36
CA ARG A 203 -4.73 -3.64 16.92
C ARG A 203 -4.25 -2.55 17.88
N ALA A 204 -4.48 -2.71 19.19
CA ALA A 204 -4.07 -1.70 20.17
C ALA A 204 -2.55 -1.48 20.15
N ALA A 205 -1.77 -2.55 20.21
CA ALA A 205 -0.30 -2.49 20.17
C ALA A 205 0.23 -1.94 18.84
N ILE A 206 -0.47 -2.20 17.73
CA ILE A 206 -0.14 -1.61 16.43
C ILE A 206 -0.36 -0.10 16.51
N VAL A 207 -1.56 0.36 16.86
CA VAL A 207 -1.96 1.78 16.81
C VAL A 207 -1.15 2.63 17.79
N THR A 208 -0.88 2.13 19.00
CA THR A 208 -0.19 2.90 20.04
C THR A 208 1.33 2.77 19.99
N HIS A 209 1.88 2.12 18.96
CA HIS A 209 3.31 1.89 18.89
C HIS A 209 4.09 3.23 18.82
N PRO A 210 5.01 3.52 19.75
CA PRO A 210 5.61 4.84 19.89
C PRO A 210 6.47 5.25 18.68
N ALA A 211 6.97 4.27 17.93
CA ALA A 211 7.81 4.52 16.75
C ALA A 211 7.05 5.10 15.55
N TRP A 212 5.71 5.17 15.57
CA TRP A 212 4.95 5.89 14.53
C TRP A 212 5.25 7.39 14.48
N ARG A 213 5.79 7.97 15.58
CA ARG A 213 6.25 9.36 15.60
C ARG A 213 7.39 9.63 14.61
N ASP A 214 8.26 8.63 14.40
CA ASP A 214 9.47 8.80 13.59
C ASP A 214 9.43 7.96 12.30
N LEU A 215 8.57 6.94 12.23
CA LEU A 215 8.54 5.95 11.16
C LEU A 215 7.19 5.92 10.46
N ARG A 216 7.21 5.87 9.12
CA ARG A 216 6.00 5.69 8.30
C ARG A 216 5.64 4.22 8.05
N ALA A 217 6.55 3.31 8.38
CA ALA A 217 6.34 1.87 8.28
C ALA A 217 7.10 1.13 9.38
N LEU A 218 6.45 0.12 9.96
CA LEU A 218 7.05 -0.74 10.97
C LEU A 218 7.24 -2.16 10.43
N PRO A 219 8.45 -2.73 10.53
CA PRO A 219 8.69 -4.12 10.19
C PRO A 219 7.95 -5.06 11.13
N VAL A 220 7.38 -6.12 10.55
CA VAL A 220 6.72 -7.19 11.27
C VAL A 220 7.62 -8.42 11.27
N VAL A 221 7.80 -9.02 12.44
CA VAL A 221 8.63 -10.21 12.62
C VAL A 221 7.86 -11.35 13.28
N ASP A 222 8.25 -12.59 12.98
CA ASP A 222 7.77 -13.77 13.71
C ASP A 222 8.47 -13.94 15.07
N SER A 223 8.16 -15.02 15.78
CA SER A 223 8.75 -15.36 17.08
C SER A 223 10.26 -15.66 17.03
N GLU A 224 10.81 -15.96 15.85
CA GLU A 224 12.24 -16.19 15.65
C GLU A 224 12.96 -14.92 15.15
N GLY A 225 12.25 -13.80 15.04
CA GLY A 225 12.79 -12.54 14.53
C GLY A 225 12.91 -12.50 13.00
N ARG A 226 12.29 -13.43 12.27
CA ARG A 226 12.30 -13.43 10.81
C ARG A 226 11.39 -12.33 10.29
N PHE A 227 11.87 -11.56 9.33
CA PHE A 227 11.13 -10.49 8.69
C PHE A 227 10.03 -11.05 7.79
N LEU A 228 8.79 -10.60 8.03
CA LEU A 228 7.62 -11.04 7.27
C LEU A 228 7.09 -9.98 6.29
N GLY A 229 7.36 -8.70 6.57
CA GLY A 229 6.84 -7.56 5.83
C GLY A 229 6.70 -6.34 6.71
N ILE A 230 5.84 -5.40 6.32
CA ILE A 230 5.63 -4.14 7.06
C ILE A 230 4.16 -3.83 7.27
N VAL A 231 3.86 -3.11 8.35
CA VAL A 231 2.63 -2.34 8.49
C VAL A 231 2.96 -0.88 8.18
N ARG A 232 2.08 -0.17 7.47
CA ARG A 232 2.28 1.25 7.12
C ARG A 232 1.35 2.15 7.91
N HIS A 233 1.67 3.44 7.96
CA HIS A 233 0.85 4.44 8.66
C HIS A 233 -0.58 4.50 8.10
N GLU A 234 -0.76 4.30 6.79
CA GLU A 234 -2.09 4.25 6.15
C GLU A 234 -2.94 3.11 6.72
N THR A 235 -2.33 1.95 7.01
CA THR A 235 -3.02 0.86 7.70
C THR A 235 -3.49 1.29 9.09
N VAL A 236 -2.69 2.05 9.84
CA VAL A 236 -3.09 2.56 11.17
C VAL A 236 -4.28 3.50 11.04
N HIS A 237 -4.24 4.41 10.06
CA HIS A 237 -5.36 5.32 9.79
C HIS A 237 -6.64 4.56 9.46
N GLU A 238 -6.58 3.54 8.59
CA GLU A 238 -7.73 2.67 8.29
C GLU A 238 -8.27 1.96 9.54
N LEU A 239 -7.39 1.49 10.43
CA LEU A 239 -7.81 0.84 11.68
C LEU A 239 -8.56 1.81 12.59
N LEU A 240 -8.14 3.07 12.67
CA LEU A 240 -8.78 4.11 13.47
C LEU A 240 -10.14 4.53 12.88
N SER A 241 -10.18 4.84 11.59
CA SER A 241 -11.39 5.27 10.88
C SER A 241 -12.45 4.18 10.88
N GLY A 242 -12.06 2.91 10.67
CA GLY A 242 -12.97 1.77 10.74
C GLY A 242 -13.45 1.44 12.17
N ALA A 243 -12.79 1.92 13.22
CA ALA A 243 -13.29 1.81 14.59
C ALA A 243 -14.34 2.89 14.90
N ALA A 244 -14.09 4.12 14.46
CA ALA A 244 -15.03 5.23 14.58
C ALA A 244 -16.36 4.94 13.88
N ALA A 245 -16.31 4.40 12.65
CA ALA A 245 -17.51 4.00 11.90
C ALA A 245 -18.32 2.87 12.58
N ARG A 246 -17.70 2.06 13.44
CA ARG A 246 -18.36 0.96 14.17
C ARG A 246 -18.82 1.35 15.58
N GLY A 247 -18.79 2.65 15.93
CA GLY A 247 -19.22 3.13 17.24
C GLY A 247 -18.35 2.66 18.41
N LEU A 248 -17.19 2.08 18.13
CA LEU A 248 -16.19 1.70 19.12
C LEU A 248 -15.40 2.97 19.45
N ALA A 249 -15.86 3.72 20.46
CA ALA A 249 -15.10 4.83 21.00
C ALA A 249 -13.70 4.32 21.38
N PRO A 250 -12.61 4.90 20.85
CA PRO A 250 -11.29 4.48 21.27
C PRO A 250 -11.15 4.76 22.76
N ALA A 251 -10.71 3.78 23.54
CA ALA A 251 -10.24 3.96 24.92
C ALA A 251 -8.93 4.77 24.98
N ALA A 252 -8.76 5.73 24.06
CA ALA A 252 -7.60 6.55 23.84
C ALA A 252 -8.07 7.97 23.46
N THR A 253 -8.84 8.58 24.36
CA THR A 253 -9.31 9.97 24.24
C THR A 253 -8.15 10.99 24.22
N GLY A 254 -6.91 10.56 24.48
CA GLY A 254 -5.73 11.44 24.43
C GLY A 254 -5.08 11.57 23.05
N VAL A 255 -5.00 10.50 22.26
CA VAL A 255 -4.15 10.50 21.03
C VAL A 255 -4.93 10.98 19.79
N ALA A 256 -6.25 10.79 19.78
CA ALA A 256 -7.09 11.23 18.67
C ALA A 256 -7.19 12.76 18.55
N LEU A 257 -6.98 13.49 19.65
CA LEU A 257 -6.93 14.95 19.64
C LEU A 257 -5.56 15.47 19.18
N GLU A 258 -4.44 14.81 19.55
CA GLU A 258 -3.10 15.23 19.12
C GLU A 258 -2.84 15.03 17.62
N ILE A 259 -3.35 13.95 17.01
CA ILE A 259 -3.21 13.76 15.54
C ILE A 259 -4.11 14.76 14.79
N GLY A 260 -5.22 15.16 15.39
CA GLY A 260 -6.10 16.21 14.86
C GLY A 260 -5.40 17.56 14.82
N GLU A 261 -4.77 17.99 15.91
CA GLU A 261 -4.08 19.29 15.98
C GLU A 261 -2.90 19.39 15.01
N LEU A 262 -2.12 18.32 14.83
CA LEU A 262 -0.98 18.29 13.90
C LEU A 262 -1.37 18.49 12.43
N VAL A 263 -2.53 17.99 12.01
CA VAL A 263 -2.99 18.14 10.61
C VAL A 263 -3.58 19.54 10.35
N TRP A 264 -4.10 20.20 11.37
CA TRP A 264 -4.63 21.57 11.25
C TRP A 264 -3.50 22.63 11.29
N ASP A 265 -2.46 22.43 12.11
CA ASP A 265 -1.36 23.40 12.27
C ASP A 265 -0.39 23.42 11.07
N GLU A 266 -0.07 22.24 10.49
CA GLU A 266 0.76 22.17 9.28
C GLU A 266 0.02 22.63 8.02
N GLY A 267 -1.31 22.46 7.97
CA GLY A 267 -2.13 22.92 6.84
C GLY A 267 -2.38 24.44 6.83
N ALA A 268 -2.50 25.06 8.00
CA ALA A 268 -2.71 26.50 8.13
C ALA A 268 -1.43 27.31 7.85
N SER A 269 -0.28 26.85 8.36
CA SER A 269 1.02 27.50 8.11
C SER A 269 1.43 27.46 6.65
N LEU A 270 1.21 26.34 5.95
CA LEU A 270 1.47 26.24 4.50
C LEU A 270 0.55 27.14 3.65
N LEU A 271 -0.66 27.45 4.13
CA LEU A 271 -1.57 28.38 3.45
C LEU A 271 -1.21 29.84 3.75
N GLU A 272 -0.76 30.17 4.97
CA GLU A 272 -0.27 31.50 5.33
C GLU A 272 1.06 31.82 4.61
N ASP A 273 2.02 30.89 4.61
CA ASP A 273 3.30 31.04 3.89
C ASP A 273 3.09 31.20 2.38
N LEU A 274 2.11 30.47 1.82
CA LEU A 274 1.74 30.59 0.41
C LEU A 274 1.01 31.90 0.11
N PHE A 275 0.19 32.40 1.05
CA PHE A 275 -0.52 33.67 0.92
C PHE A 275 0.43 34.87 1.04
N GLU A 276 1.39 34.82 1.94
CA GLU A 276 2.42 35.85 2.15
C GLU A 276 3.40 35.90 0.97
N ALA A 277 3.82 34.74 0.45
CA ALA A 277 4.64 34.64 -0.76
C ALA A 277 3.94 35.13 -2.04
N LEU A 278 2.61 35.11 -2.08
CA LEU A 278 1.82 35.60 -3.22
C LEU A 278 1.48 37.10 -3.12
N TYR A 279 1.57 37.72 -1.94
CA TYR A 279 1.24 39.14 -1.73
C TYR A 279 2.44 40.06 -1.51
N ASP A 280 3.63 39.55 -1.17
CA ASP A 280 4.84 40.36 -0.95
C ASP A 280 5.80 40.42 -2.17
N ALA A 281 5.27 40.19 -3.38
CA ALA A 281 6.05 40.39 -4.60
C ALA A 281 6.33 41.90 -4.80
N PRO A 282 7.60 42.35 -4.83
CA PRO A 282 7.90 43.77 -5.01
C PRO A 282 7.41 44.26 -6.38
N GLU A 283 6.75 45.42 -6.40
CA GLU A 283 6.30 46.06 -7.65
C GLU A 283 7.47 46.17 -8.64
N PRO A 284 7.27 45.82 -9.93
CA PRO A 284 8.29 46.03 -10.94
C PRO A 284 8.58 47.53 -11.08
N PRO A 285 9.84 47.95 -11.28
CA PRO A 285 10.21 49.35 -11.33
C PRO A 285 9.46 50.08 -12.45
N ARG A 286 8.83 51.21 -12.11
CA ARG A 286 8.17 52.11 -13.06
C ARG A 286 9.18 52.57 -14.11
N ARG A 287 8.86 52.36 -15.40
CA ARG A 287 9.57 52.99 -16.51
C ARG A 287 9.52 54.51 -16.33
N VAL A 288 10.68 55.12 -16.25
CA VAL A 288 10.82 56.58 -16.42
C VAL A 288 10.66 56.86 -17.91
N ASP A 289 9.62 57.61 -18.25
CA ASP A 289 9.42 58.15 -19.60
C ASP A 289 10.57 59.12 -19.92
N MET A 290 11.38 58.79 -20.94
CA MET A 290 12.18 59.79 -21.64
C MET A 290 11.23 60.63 -22.49
N VAL A 291 10.85 61.80 -21.95
CA VAL A 291 10.29 62.88 -22.75
C VAL A 291 11.45 63.58 -23.49
N ALA A 292 11.20 63.84 -24.76
CA ALA A 292 12.06 64.49 -25.72
C ALA A 292 12.69 65.81 -25.23
N GLY A 293 13.92 66.04 -25.72
CA GLY A 293 14.68 67.29 -25.63
C GLY A 293 16.00 67.13 -26.35
#